data_AF-A0A2S1QFB7-F1
#
_entry.id   AF-A0A2S1QFB7-F1
#
_cell.length_a   1.000
_cell.length_b   1.000
_cell.length_c   1.000
_cell.angle_alpha   90.00
_cell.angle_beta   90.00
_cell.angle_gamma   90.00
#
_symmetry.space_group_name_H-M   'P 1'
#
loop_
_entity.id
_entity.type
_entity.pdbx_description
1 polymer ?
#
loop_
_entity_poly.entity_id
_entity_poly.type
_entity_poly.pdbx_seq_one_letter_code
_entity_poly.pdbx_strand_id
1 'polypeptide(L)'
;MRHFFILAILLFVSSLNAQLNNDSLEKLLETKVDSLLGQSGRWQAIYNDTPLVILTDEQNNRMRIISPIIEAASLDKDLLLDTLTANFHSALDVKYAISNGILWSVFVHPLDVLTTQELKSAIEQVSAAATTFGTTFSSTPLLFGAGASSKKIGHQEKIILKRT
;
A
#
# COMPACT_ATOMS: atom_id res chain seq x y z
N MET A 1 -29.00 56.74 1.73
CA MET A 1 -27.96 55.79 1.28
C MET A 1 -27.23 55.27 2.50
N ARG A 2 -27.49 54.01 2.90
CA ARG A 2 -26.88 53.38 4.08
C ARG A 2 -26.29 52.06 3.61
N HIS A 3 -25.06 52.10 3.11
CA HIS A 3 -24.34 50.90 2.66
C HIS A 3 -23.74 50.21 3.88
N PHE A 4 -24.35 49.10 4.28
CA PHE A 4 -23.77 48.14 5.21
C PHE A 4 -22.69 47.35 4.45
N PHE A 5 -21.41 47.63 4.69
CA PHE A 5 -20.31 46.82 4.19
C PHE A 5 -20.08 45.67 5.18
N ILE A 6 -20.48 44.46 4.80
CA ILE A 6 -20.12 43.23 5.51
C ILE A 6 -18.75 42.80 4.99
N LEU A 7 -17.72 42.95 5.81
CA LEU A 7 -16.39 42.43 5.53
C LEU A 7 -16.32 40.99 6.08
N ALA A 8 -16.54 40.01 5.21
CA ALA A 8 -16.31 38.60 5.53
C ALA A 8 -14.79 38.32 5.42
N ILE A 9 -14.12 38.18 6.57
CA ILE A 9 -12.73 37.72 6.64
C ILE A 9 -12.73 36.20 6.46
N LEU A 10 -12.33 35.74 5.28
CA LEU A 10 -12.03 34.33 5.02
C LEU A 10 -10.68 34.00 5.69
N LEU A 11 -10.71 33.37 6.86
CA LEU A 11 -9.50 32.78 7.46
C LEU A 11 -9.14 31.52 6.66
N PHE A 12 -8.21 31.66 5.72
CA PHE A 12 -7.60 30.53 5.04
C PHE A 12 -6.66 29.84 6.03
N VAL A 13 -7.15 28.80 6.72
CA VAL A 13 -6.33 27.97 7.58
C VAL A 13 -5.47 27.08 6.68
N SER A 14 -4.26 27.53 6.39
CA SER A 14 -3.26 26.69 5.74
C SER A 14 -2.75 25.65 6.74
N SER A 15 -3.28 24.43 6.65
CA SER A 15 -2.72 23.28 7.35
C SER A 15 -1.32 23.01 6.81
N LEU A 16 -0.28 23.36 7.57
CA LEU A 16 1.06 22.84 7.34
C LEU A 16 1.04 21.35 7.65
N ASN A 17 0.72 20.51 6.64
CA ASN A 17 1.02 19.10 6.74
C ASN A 17 2.55 18.97 6.79
N ALA A 18 3.07 18.49 7.92
CA ALA A 18 4.49 18.25 8.08
C ALA A 18 4.93 17.18 7.08
N GLN A 19 5.76 17.58 6.14
CA GLN A 19 6.42 16.72 5.17
C GLN A 19 7.36 15.75 5.91
N LEU A 20 7.25 14.45 5.63
CA LEU A 20 8.11 13.45 6.23
C LEU A 20 9.52 13.47 5.61
N ASN A 21 10.51 13.33 6.46
CA ASN A 21 11.92 13.06 6.13
C ASN A 21 12.36 11.79 6.86
N ASN A 22 13.57 11.31 6.64
CA ASN A 22 14.02 10.06 7.26
C ASN A 22 13.96 10.08 8.80
N ASP A 23 14.32 11.19 9.44
CA ASP A 23 14.32 11.29 10.91
C ASP A 23 12.91 11.21 11.52
N SER A 24 11.95 11.91 10.91
CA SER A 24 10.56 11.90 11.35
C SER A 24 9.87 10.58 11.02
N LEU A 25 10.23 9.97 9.88
CA LEU A 25 9.77 8.64 9.48
C LEU A 25 10.28 7.58 10.46
N GLU A 26 11.56 7.61 10.84
CA GLU A 26 12.13 6.67 11.80
C GLU A 26 11.43 6.71 13.15
N LYS A 27 11.25 7.90 13.72
CA LYS A 27 10.48 8.08 14.97
C LYS A 27 9.07 7.53 14.87
N LEU A 28 8.44 7.69 13.70
CA LEU A 28 7.10 7.18 13.48
C LEU A 28 7.09 5.64 13.39
N LEU A 29 8.08 5.04 12.73
CA LEU A 29 8.25 3.60 12.68
C LEU A 29 8.44 3.02 14.09
N GLU A 30 9.33 3.60 14.90
CA GLU A 30 9.58 3.15 16.29
C GLU A 30 8.31 3.04 17.14
N THR A 31 7.30 3.88 16.86
CA THR A 31 6.01 3.86 17.57
C THR A 31 4.99 2.88 16.99
N LYS A 32 5.18 2.43 15.75
CA LYS A 32 4.16 1.70 14.97
C LYS A 32 4.50 0.21 14.78
N VAL A 33 5.78 -0.15 14.81
CA VAL A 33 6.25 -1.52 14.56
C VAL A 33 6.74 -2.19 15.85
N ASP A 34 6.73 -3.52 15.88
CA ASP A 34 7.11 -4.32 17.05
C ASP A 34 8.62 -4.32 17.28
N SER A 35 9.39 -4.28 16.19
CA SER A 35 10.84 -4.10 16.22
C SER A 35 11.30 -3.34 14.98
N LEU A 36 12.36 -2.55 15.15
CA LEU A 36 12.96 -1.75 14.10
C LEU A 36 14.49 -1.90 14.16
N LEU A 37 15.10 -2.23 13.03
CA LEU A 37 16.54 -2.33 12.84
C LEU A 37 16.94 -1.58 11.57
N GLY A 38 18.20 -1.17 11.49
CA GLY A 38 18.76 -0.52 10.32
C GLY A 38 19.21 0.90 10.63
N GLN A 39 19.15 1.76 9.63
CA GLN A 39 19.62 3.13 9.68
C GLN A 39 18.82 4.02 8.75
N SER A 40 19.01 5.33 8.86
CA SER A 40 18.37 6.34 8.01
C SER A 40 18.32 5.92 6.53
N GLY A 41 17.09 5.83 6.02
CA GLY A 41 16.71 5.46 4.67
C GLY A 41 16.67 3.97 4.35
N ARG A 42 17.04 3.10 5.29
CA ARG A 42 16.99 1.65 5.14
C ARG A 42 16.69 0.96 6.47
N TRP A 43 15.44 0.55 6.63
CA TRP A 43 14.97 -0.12 7.84
C TRP A 43 14.41 -1.51 7.54
N GLN A 44 14.57 -2.40 8.51
CA GLN A 44 13.90 -3.68 8.60
C GLN A 44 13.02 -3.63 9.85
N ALA A 45 11.78 -4.08 9.73
CA ALA A 45 10.83 -4.04 10.82
C ALA A 45 10.03 -5.33 10.91
N ILE A 46 9.49 -5.62 12.08
CA ILE A 46 8.44 -6.61 12.27
C ILE A 46 7.17 -5.87 12.66
N TYR A 47 6.06 -6.16 11.97
CA TYR A 47 4.73 -5.63 12.29
C TYR A 47 3.72 -6.76 12.26
N ASN A 48 3.10 -7.09 13.41
CA ASN A 48 2.16 -8.20 13.56
C ASN A 48 2.73 -9.51 12.95
N ASP A 49 3.94 -9.88 13.38
CA ASP A 49 4.70 -11.04 12.88
C ASP A 49 5.05 -11.01 11.37
N THR A 50 4.75 -9.90 10.67
CA THR A 50 5.06 -9.73 9.26
C THR A 50 6.38 -8.98 9.09
N PRO A 51 7.39 -9.55 8.40
CA PRO A 51 8.63 -8.85 8.11
C PRO A 51 8.42 -7.77 7.05
N LEU A 52 8.88 -6.56 7.34
CA LEU A 52 8.83 -5.40 6.46
C LEU A 52 10.23 -4.86 6.19
N VAL A 53 10.43 -4.34 4.99
CA VAL A 53 11.62 -3.56 4.62
C VAL A 53 11.16 -2.20 4.12
N ILE A 54 11.65 -1.14 4.75
CA ILE A 54 11.35 0.25 4.41
C ILE A 54 12.61 0.86 3.80
N LEU A 55 12.48 1.41 2.60
CA LEU A 55 13.60 2.00 1.87
C LEU A 55 13.18 3.36 1.35
N THR A 56 14.03 4.36 1.57
CA THR A 56 13.83 5.71 1.03
C THR A 56 15.01 6.10 0.13
N ASP A 57 14.72 6.99 -0.80
CA ASP A 57 15.68 7.68 -1.65
C ASP A 57 15.26 9.15 -1.67
N GLU A 58 15.90 9.96 -0.82
CA GLU A 58 15.60 11.39 -0.69
C GLU A 58 15.98 12.16 -1.97
N GLN A 59 16.99 11.69 -2.71
CA GLN A 59 17.44 12.35 -3.95
C GLN A 59 16.41 12.18 -5.06
N ASN A 60 15.86 10.98 -5.21
CA ASN A 60 14.85 10.66 -6.23
C ASN A 60 13.42 10.82 -5.72
N ASN A 61 13.24 11.28 -4.49
CA ASN A 61 11.96 11.45 -3.82
C ASN A 61 11.07 10.20 -3.92
N ARG A 62 11.58 9.08 -3.39
CA ARG A 62 10.85 7.81 -3.37
C ARG A 62 10.96 7.15 -2.01
N MET A 63 9.89 6.53 -1.56
CA MET A 63 9.96 5.48 -0.58
C MET A 63 9.22 4.24 -1.03
N ARG A 64 9.60 3.11 -0.46
CA ARG A 64 8.89 1.86 -0.60
C ARG A 64 8.84 1.10 0.72
N ILE A 65 7.73 0.45 0.96
CA ILE A 65 7.53 -0.51 2.04
C ILE A 65 7.24 -1.83 1.36
N ILE A 66 8.04 -2.85 1.65
CA ILE A 66 7.92 -4.16 1.02
C ILE A 66 7.93 -5.27 2.05
N SER A 67 7.20 -6.35 1.76
CA SER A 67 7.22 -7.57 2.56
C SER A 67 7.42 -8.78 1.64
N PRO A 68 8.36 -9.67 1.95
CA PRO A 68 8.52 -10.91 1.20
C PRO A 68 7.36 -11.85 1.48
N ILE A 69 6.84 -12.52 0.45
CA ILE A 69 5.71 -13.45 0.57
C ILE A 69 6.18 -14.88 0.34
N ILE A 70 6.65 -15.19 -0.86
CA ILE A 70 7.01 -16.54 -1.28
C ILE A 70 8.03 -16.51 -2.41
N GLU A 71 8.80 -17.58 -2.58
CA GLU A 71 9.60 -17.79 -3.78
C GLU A 71 8.71 -17.84 -5.03
N ALA A 72 9.09 -17.07 -6.05
CA ALA A 72 8.38 -17.01 -7.31
C ALA A 72 8.35 -18.38 -8.03
N ALA A 73 9.35 -19.23 -7.79
CA ALA A 73 9.38 -20.59 -8.32
C ALA A 73 8.27 -21.50 -7.75
N SER A 74 7.71 -21.14 -6.59
CA SER A 74 6.62 -21.86 -5.93
C SER A 74 5.23 -21.33 -6.33
N LEU A 75 5.17 -20.29 -7.17
CA LEU A 75 3.91 -19.79 -7.71
C LEU A 75 3.46 -20.65 -8.87
N ASP A 76 2.29 -21.26 -8.75
CA ASP A 76 1.61 -21.79 -9.92
C ASP A 76 1.00 -20.65 -10.77
N LYS A 77 0.55 -21.02 -11.98
CA LYS A 77 0.04 -20.08 -12.95
C LYS A 77 -1.26 -19.40 -12.50
N ASP A 78 -2.12 -20.12 -11.80
CA ASP A 78 -3.41 -19.62 -11.36
C ASP A 78 -3.19 -18.61 -10.23
N LEU A 79 -2.33 -18.94 -9.27
CA LEU A 79 -1.93 -18.06 -8.18
C LEU A 79 -1.26 -16.79 -8.69
N LEU A 80 -0.39 -16.89 -9.71
CA LEU A 80 0.19 -15.73 -10.36
C LEU A 80 -0.88 -14.84 -11.01
N LEU A 81 -1.85 -15.42 -11.73
CA LEU A 81 -2.94 -14.67 -12.35
C LEU A 81 -3.85 -14.00 -11.30
N ASP A 82 -4.07 -14.67 -10.17
CA ASP A 82 -4.81 -14.11 -9.04
C ASP A 82 -4.08 -12.89 -8.47
N THR A 83 -2.74 -12.91 -8.34
CA THR A 83 -2.00 -11.71 -7.92
C THR A 83 -2.16 -10.53 -8.88
N LEU A 84 -2.16 -10.79 -10.19
CA LEU A 84 -2.34 -9.76 -11.21
C LEU A 84 -3.77 -9.20 -11.19
N THR A 85 -4.76 -10.06 -10.95
CA THR A 85 -6.16 -9.66 -10.82
C THR A 85 -6.37 -8.85 -9.53
N ALA A 86 -5.77 -9.29 -8.42
CA ALA A 86 -5.81 -8.59 -7.14
C ALA A 86 -5.17 -7.20 -7.22
N ASN A 87 -4.06 -7.06 -7.95
CA ASN A 87 -3.43 -5.76 -8.21
C ASN A 87 -4.37 -4.73 -8.85
N PHE A 88 -5.40 -5.18 -9.57
CA PHE A 88 -6.41 -4.29 -10.17
C PHE A 88 -7.60 -4.03 -9.22
N HIS A 89 -7.91 -4.97 -8.33
CA HIS A 89 -9.11 -4.92 -7.50
C HIS A 89 -8.81 -4.74 -6.01
N SER A 90 -8.33 -5.78 -5.34
CA SER A 90 -8.32 -5.90 -3.87
C SER A 90 -7.02 -5.44 -3.21
N ALA A 91 -5.91 -5.35 -3.95
CA ALA A 91 -4.63 -4.92 -3.40
C ALA A 91 -4.52 -3.38 -3.25
N LEU A 92 -5.41 -2.62 -3.91
CA LEU A 92 -5.52 -1.15 -3.82
C LEU A 92 -4.18 -0.44 -4.05
N ASP A 93 -3.62 0.19 -3.02
CA ASP A 93 -2.36 0.94 -3.09
C ASP A 93 -1.12 0.02 -3.12
N VAL A 94 -1.30 -1.25 -2.73
CA VAL A 94 -0.26 -2.27 -2.72
C VAL A 94 -0.27 -3.05 -4.03
N LYS A 95 0.92 -3.49 -4.44
CA LYS A 95 1.12 -4.37 -5.59
C LYS A 95 1.87 -5.63 -5.18
N TYR A 96 1.41 -6.76 -5.69
CA TYR A 96 2.18 -7.98 -5.78
C TYR A 96 3.18 -7.85 -6.94
N ALA A 97 4.48 -7.98 -6.65
CA ALA A 97 5.55 -7.83 -7.64
C ALA A 97 6.68 -8.83 -7.40
N ILE A 98 7.26 -9.38 -8.47
CA ILE A 98 8.37 -10.32 -8.39
C ILE A 98 9.69 -9.57 -8.57
N SER A 99 10.64 -9.81 -7.67
CA SER A 99 12.01 -9.33 -7.78
C SER A 99 12.97 -10.30 -7.11
N ASN A 100 14.10 -10.59 -7.75
CA ASN A 100 15.12 -11.54 -7.28
C ASN A 100 14.55 -12.92 -6.89
N GLY A 101 13.59 -13.42 -7.68
CA GLY A 101 12.99 -14.73 -7.45
C GLY A 101 12.02 -14.79 -6.27
N ILE A 102 11.66 -13.67 -5.66
CA ILE A 102 10.69 -13.58 -4.56
C ILE A 102 9.49 -12.75 -5.02
N LEU A 103 8.28 -13.18 -4.67
CA LEU A 103 7.08 -12.37 -4.72
C LEU A 103 7.01 -11.48 -3.49
N TRP A 104 6.77 -10.19 -3.72
CA TRP A 104 6.70 -9.16 -2.69
C TRP A 104 5.32 -8.53 -2.66
N SER A 105 4.85 -8.19 -1.47
CA SER A 105 3.86 -7.13 -1.24
C SER A 105 4.59 -5.79 -1.26
N VAL A 106 4.15 -4.83 -2.08
CA VAL A 106 4.91 -3.60 -2.37
C VAL A 106 4.00 -2.37 -2.34
N PHE A 107 4.32 -1.41 -1.48
CA PHE A 107 3.80 -0.05 -1.54
C PHE A 107 4.93 0.90 -1.96
N VAL A 108 4.66 1.82 -2.91
CA VAL A 108 5.63 2.82 -3.40
C VAL A 108 4.96 4.18 -3.44
N HIS A 109 5.61 5.20 -2.88
CA HIS A 109 5.07 6.56 -2.86
C HIS A 109 6.19 7.61 -2.85
N PRO A 110 5.96 8.88 -3.25
CA PRO A 110 6.94 9.95 -3.09
C PRO A 110 7.09 10.35 -1.61
N LEU A 111 8.32 10.57 -1.15
CA LEU A 111 8.63 10.82 0.27
C LEU A 111 8.14 12.19 0.73
N ASP A 112 8.28 13.20 -0.12
CA ASP A 112 7.95 14.60 0.16
C ASP A 112 6.47 14.86 0.46
N VAL A 113 5.57 14.07 -0.11
CA VAL A 113 4.13 14.21 0.10
C VAL A 113 3.55 13.11 0.99
N LEU A 114 4.39 12.23 1.54
CA LEU A 114 3.93 11.20 2.45
C LEU A 114 3.54 11.82 3.79
N THR A 115 2.29 11.58 4.19
CA THR A 115 1.79 11.96 5.51
C THR A 115 1.98 10.84 6.55
N THR A 116 1.95 11.22 7.83
CA THR A 116 1.95 10.27 8.95
C THR A 116 0.85 9.20 8.84
N GLN A 117 -0.35 9.59 8.41
CA GLN A 117 -1.50 8.70 8.28
C GLN A 117 -1.32 7.73 7.12
N GLU A 118 -0.80 8.21 5.98
CA GLU A 118 -0.47 7.36 4.84
C GLU A 118 0.63 6.37 5.19
N LEU A 119 1.67 6.78 5.94
CA LEU A 119 2.70 5.82 6.38
C LEU A 119 2.08 4.71 7.24
N LYS A 120 1.25 5.06 8.22
CA LYS A 120 0.58 4.08 9.09
C LYS A 120 -0.31 3.13 8.28
N SER A 121 -1.09 3.68 7.35
CA SER A 121 -1.95 2.89 6.46
C SER A 121 -1.12 1.99 5.54
N ALA A 122 -0.03 2.48 4.97
CA ALA A 122 0.83 1.71 4.09
C ALA A 122 1.48 0.50 4.80
N ILE A 123 1.90 0.65 6.06
CA ILE A 123 2.41 -0.45 6.89
C ILE A 123 1.34 -1.53 7.07
N GLU A 124 0.13 -1.13 7.44
CA GLU A 124 -1.02 -2.02 7.59
C GLU A 124 -1.35 -2.72 6.28
N GLN A 125 -1.37 -1.97 5.18
CA GLN A 125 -1.73 -2.48 3.85
C GLN A 125 -0.71 -3.47 3.30
N VAL A 126 0.58 -3.19 3.43
CA VAL A 126 1.65 -4.10 2.97
C VAL A 126 1.61 -5.40 3.76
N SER A 127 1.43 -5.32 5.09
CA SER A 127 1.30 -6.50 5.95
C SER A 127 0.02 -7.30 5.65
N ALA A 128 -1.12 -6.64 5.47
CA ALA A 128 -2.37 -7.30 5.11
C ALA A 128 -2.29 -8.01 3.76
N ALA A 129 -1.72 -7.38 2.73
CA ALA A 129 -1.56 -8.02 1.42
C ALA A 129 -0.59 -9.22 1.49
N ALA A 130 0.44 -9.16 2.33
CA ALA A 130 1.36 -10.29 2.53
C ALA A 130 0.67 -11.46 3.26
N THR A 131 -0.09 -11.18 4.32
CA THR A 131 -0.74 -12.20 5.17
C THR A 131 -2.00 -12.81 4.54
N THR A 132 -2.70 -12.07 3.68
CA THR A 132 -3.90 -12.55 2.97
C THR A 132 -3.62 -13.17 1.60
N PHE A 133 -2.35 -13.20 1.19
CA PHE A 133 -1.92 -13.89 -0.03
C PHE A 133 -2.38 -15.35 -0.02
N GLY A 134 -2.92 -15.83 -1.16
CA GLY A 134 -3.47 -17.18 -1.28
C GLY A 134 -4.89 -17.34 -0.71
N THR A 135 -5.50 -16.28 -0.17
CA THR A 135 -6.87 -16.30 0.34
C THR A 135 -7.72 -15.19 -0.29
N THR A 136 -7.69 -13.98 0.27
CA THR A 136 -8.49 -12.84 -0.21
C THR A 136 -7.68 -11.84 -1.04
N PHE A 137 -6.34 -11.91 -0.99
CA PHE A 137 -5.43 -10.99 -1.69
C PHE A 137 -5.78 -9.51 -1.46
N SER A 138 -6.16 -9.16 -0.23
CA SER A 138 -6.66 -7.83 0.12
C SER A 138 -5.66 -7.07 0.97
N SER A 139 -5.40 -5.81 0.64
CA SER A 139 -4.55 -4.94 1.44
C SER A 139 -5.32 -4.22 2.54
N THR A 140 -6.66 -4.26 2.54
CA THR A 140 -7.46 -3.69 3.63
C THR A 140 -8.53 -4.67 4.10
N PRO A 141 -9.06 -4.50 5.32
CA PRO A 141 -10.25 -5.22 5.76
C PRO A 141 -11.50 -4.87 4.94
N LEU A 142 -11.48 -3.77 4.18
CA LEU A 142 -12.59 -3.27 3.37
C LEU A 142 -12.49 -3.81 1.94
N LEU A 143 -13.40 -4.71 1.58
CA LEU A 143 -13.54 -5.18 0.20
C LEU A 143 -14.20 -4.09 -0.65
N PHE A 144 -13.41 -3.27 -1.34
CA PHE A 144 -13.92 -2.35 -2.35
C PHE A 144 -14.46 -3.14 -3.55
N GLY A 145 -15.72 -2.92 -3.91
CA GLY A 145 -16.33 -3.51 -5.11
C GLY A 145 -16.86 -4.94 -4.98
N ALA A 146 -16.93 -5.51 -3.77
CA ALA A 146 -17.57 -6.82 -3.53
C ALA A 146 -19.12 -6.74 -3.59
N GLY A 147 -19.63 -6.33 -4.74
CA GLY A 147 -21.00 -6.52 -5.17
C GLY A 147 -21.11 -7.68 -6.15
N ALA A 148 -20.51 -8.85 -5.88
CA ALA A 148 -20.87 -10.14 -6.52
C ALA A 148 -20.11 -11.34 -5.90
N SER A 149 -20.89 -12.26 -5.33
CA SER A 149 -20.64 -13.71 -5.31
C SER A 149 -19.40 -14.27 -4.59
N SER A 150 -19.58 -14.56 -3.29
CA SER A 150 -19.13 -15.87 -2.78
C SER A 150 -19.99 -16.96 -3.43
N LYS A 151 -19.58 -17.40 -4.63
CA LYS A 151 -20.07 -18.64 -5.21
C LYS A 151 -18.93 -19.23 -6.02
N LYS A 152 -18.47 -20.42 -5.62
CA LYS A 152 -17.58 -21.26 -6.43
C LYS A 152 -18.15 -21.33 -7.85
N ILE A 153 -17.45 -20.78 -8.85
CA ILE A 153 -17.80 -20.97 -10.26
C ILE A 153 -16.80 -21.96 -10.82
N GLY A 154 -17.27 -23.20 -10.97
CA GLY A 154 -16.65 -24.18 -11.84
C GLY A 154 -16.67 -23.69 -13.29
N HIS A 155 -15.63 -24.09 -14.00
CA HIS A 155 -15.48 -24.15 -15.45
C HIS A 155 -16.76 -23.86 -16.28
N GLN A 156 -16.81 -22.72 -16.99
CA GLN A 156 -17.27 -22.66 -18.39
C GLN A 156 -17.00 -21.33 -19.10
N GLU A 157 -16.32 -21.50 -20.25
CA GLU A 157 -16.35 -20.80 -21.55
C GLU A 157 -16.44 -19.26 -21.71
N LYS A 158 -15.38 -18.77 -22.37
CA LYS A 158 -15.33 -17.82 -23.52
C LYS A 158 -16.38 -16.70 -23.54
N ILE A 159 -15.89 -15.49 -23.27
CA ILE A 159 -16.41 -14.29 -23.94
C ILE A 159 -15.35 -13.83 -24.94
N ILE A 160 -15.60 -14.18 -26.20
CA ILE A 160 -14.98 -13.58 -27.38
C ILE A 160 -15.55 -12.16 -27.47
N LEU A 161 -14.74 -11.13 -27.26
CA LEU A 161 -15.10 -9.77 -27.68
C LEU A 161 -14.86 -9.66 -29.19
N LYS A 162 -15.94 -9.87 -29.94
CA LYS A 162 -16.05 -9.46 -31.33
C LYS A 162 -16.54 -8.01 -31.39
N ARG A 163 -15.82 -7.22 -32.22
CA ARG A 163 -16.18 -5.93 -32.85
C ARG A 163 -16.00 -4.70 -31.94
N THR A 164 -15.35 -3.64 -32.40
CA THR A 164 -15.43 -3.02 -33.74
C THR A 164 -14.08 -2.77 -34.37
#